data_AF-A0A7W0JFF5-F1
#
_entry.id   AF-A0A7W0JFF5-F1
#
_cell.length_a   1.000
_cell.length_b   1.000
_cell.length_c   1.000
_cell.angle_alpha   90.00
_cell.angle_beta   90.00
_cell.angle_gamma   90.00
#
_symmetry.space_group_name_H-M   'P 1'
#
loop_
_entity.id
_entity.type
_entity.pdbx_description
1 polymer ?
#
loop_
_entity_poly.entity_id
_entity_poly.type
_entity_poly.pdbx_seq_one_letter_code
_entity_poly.pdbx_strand_id
1 'polypeptide(L)' 'MSAPAIPEAVRRRVREAAGDMCGYCRSPQRLVMGRLEIEHIIPRARGGGDDEANLWLSCGDALKIL' A
#
# COMPACT_ATOMS: atom_id res chain seq x y z
N MET A 1 11.76 -18.09 2.76
CA MET A 1 12.13 -17.33 1.55
C MET A 1 11.29 -16.06 1.53
N SER A 2 11.90 -14.88 1.58
CA SER A 2 11.17 -13.61 1.52
C SER A 2 10.54 -13.44 0.14
N ALA A 3 9.27 -13.05 0.08
CA ALA A 3 8.61 -12.74 -1.19
C ALA A 3 9.36 -11.61 -1.93
N PRO A 4 9.30 -11.58 -3.28
CA PRO A 4 9.91 -10.51 -4.04
C PRO A 4 9.33 -9.15 -3.63
N ALA A 5 10.21 -8.18 -3.43
CA ALA A 5 9.83 -6.81 -3.14
C ALA A 5 9.13 -6.17 -4.36
N ILE A 6 8.11 -5.34 -4.10
CA ILE A 6 7.43 -4.56 -5.15
C ILE A 6 8.46 -3.64 -5.83
N PRO A 7 8.58 -3.62 -7.17
CA PRO A 7 9.53 -2.75 -7.87
C PRO A 7 9.33 -1.26 -7.54
N GLU A 8 10.42 -0.50 -7.37
CA GLU A 8 10.33 0.92 -6.97
C GLU A 8 9.52 1.78 -7.96
N ALA A 9 9.61 1.48 -9.26
CA ALA A 9 8.81 2.17 -10.27
C ALA A 9 7.29 1.98 -10.05
N VAL A 10 6.86 0.79 -9.63
CA VAL A 10 5.46 0.51 -9.28
C VAL A 10 5.09 1.26 -8.00
N ARG A 11 5.97 1.24 -6.99
CA ARG A 11 5.75 1.95 -5.72
C ARG A 11 5.52 3.45 -5.93
N ARG A 12 6.31 4.07 -6.83
CA ARG A 12 6.14 5.47 -7.19
C ARG A 12 4.79 5.75 -7.85
N ARG A 13 4.40 4.94 -8.84
CA ARG A 13 3.12 5.12 -9.55
C ARG A 13 1.91 4.97 -8.63
N VAL A 14 1.91 3.99 -7.73
CA VAL A 14 0.87 3.81 -6.72
C VAL A 14 0.77 5.05 -5.82
N ARG A 15 1.91 5.61 -5.39
CA ARG A 15 1.92 6.80 -4.54
C ARG A 15 1.44 8.07 -5.25
N GLU A 16 1.87 8.26 -6.51
CA GLU A 16 1.41 9.35 -7.37
C GLU A 16 -0.11 9.26 -7.62
N ALA A 17 -0.61 8.07 -7.98
CA ALA A 17 -2.03 7.84 -8.22
C ALA A 17 -2.90 8.08 -6.98
N ALA A 18 -2.39 7.75 -5.79
CA ALA A 18 -3.07 7.99 -4.52
C ALA A 18 -2.97 9.45 -4.02
N GLY A 19 -2.18 10.31 -4.67
CA GLY A 19 -1.99 11.70 -4.24
C GLY A 19 -1.41 11.83 -2.83
N ASP A 20 -0.56 10.88 -2.42
CA ASP A 20 -0.03 10.78 -1.05
C ASP A 20 -1.10 10.72 0.05
N MET A 21 -2.28 10.15 -0.26
CA MET A 21 -3.35 9.90 0.69
C MET A 21 -3.52 8.41 0.94
N CYS A 22 -3.81 8.03 2.18
CA CYS A 22 -4.29 6.68 2.50
C CYS A 22 -5.60 6.47 1.76
N GLY A 23 -5.72 5.49 0.88
CA GLY A 23 -6.98 5.42 0.15
C GLY A 23 -8.14 4.86 0.99
N TYR A 24 -7.90 4.23 2.16
CA TYR A 24 -8.99 3.80 3.05
C TYR A 24 -9.63 4.99 3.77
N CYS A 25 -8.85 5.70 4.58
CA CYS A 25 -9.35 6.79 5.41
C CYS A 25 -9.23 8.18 4.75
N ARG A 26 -8.53 8.27 3.61
CA ARG A 26 -8.20 9.52 2.90
C ARG A 26 -7.34 10.50 3.70
N SER A 27 -6.74 10.05 4.79
CA SER A 27 -5.76 10.84 5.52
C SER A 27 -4.53 11.09 4.65
N PRO A 28 -4.11 12.36 4.45
CA PRO A 28 -2.87 12.66 3.76
C PRO A 28 -1.66 12.18 4.59
N GLN A 29 -0.55 11.85 3.92
CA GLN A 29 0.71 11.42 4.53
C GLN A 29 1.18 12.34 5.67
N ARG A 30 0.90 13.65 5.58
CA ARG A 30 1.28 14.64 6.60
C ARG A 30 0.53 14.52 7.94
N LEU A 31 -0.63 13.85 7.95
CA LEU A 31 -1.45 13.66 9.15
C LEU A 31 -1.29 12.27 9.76
N VAL A 32 -0.55 11.38 9.08
CA VAL A 32 -0.24 10.03 9.58
C VAL A 32 1.12 10.08 10.27
N MET A 33 1.18 9.57 11.50
CA MET A 33 2.41 9.57 12.30
C MET A 33 3.51 8.66 11.70
N GLY A 34 3.12 7.68 10.89
CA GLY A 34 4.01 6.80 10.13
C GLY A 34 4.02 7.09 8.63
N ARG A 35 4.87 6.37 7.90
CA ARG A 35 4.84 6.38 6.43
C ARG A 35 3.65 5.57 5.94
N LEU A 36 2.88 6.09 5.00
CA LEU A 36 1.89 5.30 4.27
C LEU A 36 2.62 4.15 3.57
N GLU A 37 2.21 2.92 3.87
CA GLU A 37 2.75 1.69 3.31
C GLU A 37 1.97 1.30 2.05
N ILE A 38 2.59 0.52 1.18
CA ILE A 38 1.88 -0.08 0.06
C ILE A 38 1.36 -1.43 0.51
N GLU A 39 0.06 -1.61 0.36
CA GLU A 39 -0.69 -2.80 0.75
C GLU A 39 -1.29 -3.49 -0.48
N HIS A 40 -1.41 -4.81 -0.41
CA HIS A 40 -2.13 -5.62 -1.40
C HIS A 40 -3.61 -5.73 -1.02
N ILE A 41 -4.50 -5.27 -1.90
CA ILE A 41 -5.96 -5.39 -1.70
C ILE A 41 -6.37 -6.87 -1.61
N ILE A 42 -5.90 -7.67 -2.57
CA ILE A 42 -5.93 -9.14 -2.50
C ILE A 42 -4.57 -9.57 -1.98
N PRO A 43 -4.48 -10.20 -0.79
CA PRO A 43 -3.21 -10.66 -0.25
C PRO A 43 -2.51 -11.65 -1.18
N ARG A 44 -1.17 -11.64 -1.21
CA ARG A 44 -0.37 -12.62 -1.98
C ARG A 44 -0.72 -14.06 -1.63
N ALA A 45 -1.02 -14.34 -0.35
CA ALA A 45 -1.44 -15.67 0.12
C ALA A 45 -2.77 -16.16 -0.50
N ARG A 46 -3.58 -15.24 -1.04
CA ARG A 46 -4.82 -15.52 -1.76
C ARG A 46 -4.67 -15.36 -3.28
N GLY A 47 -3.44 -15.33 -3.79
CA GLY A 47 -3.15 -15.20 -5.22
C GLY A 47 -3.09 -13.76 -5.74
N GLY A 48 -3.04 -12.75 -4.88
CA GLY A 48 -2.89 -11.37 -5.32
C GLY A 48 -1.49 -11.05 -5.85
N GLY A 49 -1.43 -10.31 -6.97
CA GLY A 49 -0.19 -9.89 -7.63
C GLY A 49 0.28 -8.48 -7.25
N ASP A 50 1.40 -8.07 -7.80
CA ASP A 50 1.98 -6.72 -7.67
C ASP A 50 1.45 -5.72 -8.72
N ASP A 51 0.35 -6.08 -9.39
CA ASP A 51 -0.33 -5.20 -10.32
C ASP A 51 -0.82 -3.94 -9.61
N GLU A 52 -0.66 -2.77 -10.22
CA GLU A 52 -1.05 -1.48 -9.62
C GLU A 52 -2.52 -1.45 -9.20
N ALA A 53 -3.40 -2.14 -9.93
CA ALA A 53 -4.81 -2.27 -9.59
C ALA A 53 -5.07 -3.05 -8.28
N ASN A 54 -4.10 -3.84 -7.81
CA ASN A 54 -4.14 -4.59 -6.56
C ASN A 54 -3.32 -3.93 -5.44
N LEU A 55 -2.68 -2.79 -5.71
CA LEU A 55 -1.82 -2.09 -4.75
C LEU A 55 -2.45 -0.78 -4.30
N TRP A 56 -2.26 -0.44 -3.02
CA TRP A 56 -2.92 0.71 -2.41
C TRP A 56 -2.05 1.36 -1.34
N LEU A 57 -2.13 2.69 -1.16
CA LEU A 57 -1.49 3.36 -0.01
C LEU A 57 -2.36 3.24 1.24
N SER A 58 -1.78 2.69 2.30
CA SER A 58 -2.45 2.41 3.57
C SER A 58 -1.68 3.02 4.73
N CYS A 59 -2.38 3.56 5.72
CA CYS A 59 -1.75 4.05 6.95
C CYS A 59 -1.33 2.92 7.90
N GLY A 60 -1.54 1.65 7.54
CA GLY A 60 -1.08 0.49 8.30
C GLY A 60 -1.83 0.24 9.62
N ASP A 61 -2.62 1.21 10.10
CA ASP A 61 -3.44 1.10 11.31
C ASP A 61 -4.58 0.07 11.18
N ALA A 62 -4.92 -0.35 9.96
CA ALA A 62 -6.06 -1.25 9.75
C ALA A 62 -5.75 -2.74 9.99
N LEU A 63 -4.48 -3.18 10.00
CA LEU A 63 -4.17 -4.62 9.83
C LEU A 63 -3.00 -5.18 10.66
N LYS A 64 -2.43 -4.45 11.62
CA LYS A 64 -1.32 -4.95 12.47
C LYS A 64 -1.76 -5.54 13.84
N ILE A 65 -3.07 -5.76 14.07
CA ILE A 65 -3.63 -6.33 15.33
C ILE A 65 -4.32 -7.70 15.09
N LEU A 66 -3.92 -8.48 14.09
CA LEU A 66 -4.33 -9.88 13.96
C LEU A 66 -3.10 -10.77 13.74
#